data_AF-A0A6C8YJC2-F1
#
_entry.id   AF-A0A6C8YJC2-F1
#
_cell.length_a   1.000
_cell.length_b   1.000
_cell.length_c   1.000
_cell.angle_alpha   90.00
_cell.angle_beta   90.00
_cell.angle_gamma   90.00
#
_symmetry.space_group_name_H-M   'P 1'
#
loop_
_entity.id
_entity.type
_entity.pdbx_description
1 polymer ?
#
loop_
_entity_poly.entity_id
_entity_poly.type
_entity_poly.pdbx_seq_one_letter_code
_entity_poly.pdbx_strand_id
1 'polypeptide(L)'
;MKKLQIKKHALTAISYMLPLVVASGLLIAIGNLTNGQVIENYKAPYSIPDALVSLGVLGMGLLAPVIAGAIAYSIADRPGIAPGLLMGLIANSIGAGFLGGMLGGYLVGYFVLILVKYLKVPKWAQGLMPMMIIPLISSLVVGLLMYFVVGVPIVWATEAMTSFLQGMQGSMRFVFGAVLGAMAAFDFGGPVNKVASLFADGLLLEGVKEPEAVKILASMVPPFGVTLSWVVSKLIKKKKYTKSEEDNIKIAFPMGICMITEGVIPIAAVDPIRVIISCTLGAAVGGGLSMTWGIGSPVPSGGMFIVPAMNEPLLFCLALLIGTCVTAAMLLILKREPTKEEELIADQGLEEEDEVDLSGIKIS
;
A
#
# COMPACT_ATOMS: atom_id res chain seq x y z
N MET A 1 28.67 1.47 -12.78
CA MET A 1 27.22 1.66 -13.06
C MET A 1 26.52 1.84 -11.72
N LYS A 2 25.90 3.00 -11.44
CA LYS A 2 24.99 3.10 -10.27
C LYS A 2 23.94 2.00 -10.44
N LYS A 3 23.72 1.14 -9.42
CA LYS A 3 22.64 0.14 -9.44
C LYS A 3 21.36 0.87 -9.87
N LEU A 4 20.61 0.33 -10.82
CA LEU A 4 19.46 1.01 -11.46
C LEU A 4 18.35 1.46 -10.49
N GLN A 5 18.43 1.11 -9.19
CA GLN A 5 17.57 1.62 -8.10
C GLN A 5 16.06 1.57 -8.40
N ILE A 6 15.62 0.66 -9.29
CA ILE A 6 14.24 0.52 -9.76
C ILE A 6 13.27 0.46 -8.57
N LYS A 7 13.54 -0.41 -7.59
CA LYS A 7 12.73 -0.50 -6.36
C LYS A 7 12.56 0.85 -5.65
N LYS A 8 13.62 1.65 -5.52
CA LYS A 8 13.58 2.95 -4.84
C LYS A 8 12.67 3.94 -5.57
N HIS A 9 12.77 3.99 -6.90
CA HIS A 9 11.97 4.91 -7.71
C HIS A 9 10.49 4.54 -7.67
N ALA A 10 10.15 3.25 -7.75
CA ALA A 10 8.78 2.76 -7.56
C ALA A 10 8.24 3.13 -6.18
N LEU A 11 9.00 2.87 -5.11
CA LEU A 11 8.57 3.21 -3.74
C LEU A 11 8.36 4.71 -3.54
N THR A 12 9.19 5.56 -4.17
CA THR A 12 9.00 7.02 -4.15
C THR A 12 7.66 7.40 -4.79
N ALA A 13 7.32 6.79 -5.92
CA ALA A 13 6.06 7.03 -6.62
C ALA A 13 4.84 6.75 -5.73
N ILE A 14 4.86 5.62 -5.03
CA ILE A 14 3.79 5.23 -4.10
C ILE A 14 3.66 6.26 -2.99
N SER A 15 4.76 6.68 -2.36
CA SER A 15 4.71 7.67 -1.28
C SER A 15 4.11 9.01 -1.72
N TYR A 16 4.31 9.41 -2.98
CA TYR A 16 3.74 10.65 -3.53
C TYR A 16 2.28 10.46 -3.95
N MET A 17 1.90 9.26 -4.38
CA MET A 17 0.56 8.92 -4.81
C MET A 17 -0.40 8.66 -3.63
N LEU A 18 0.07 8.05 -2.53
CA LEU A 18 -0.78 7.63 -1.42
C LEU A 18 -1.61 8.77 -0.80
N PRO A 19 -1.05 9.96 -0.49
CA PRO A 19 -1.86 11.07 0.02
C PRO A 19 -2.96 11.52 -0.96
N LEU A 20 -2.68 11.47 -2.27
CA LEU A 20 -3.65 11.82 -3.31
C LEU A 20 -4.79 10.80 -3.38
N VAL A 21 -4.48 9.50 -3.34
CA VAL A 21 -5.53 8.46 -3.34
C VAL A 21 -6.41 8.58 -2.11
N VAL A 22 -5.82 8.75 -0.92
CA VAL A 22 -6.56 8.84 0.34
C VAL A 22 -7.48 10.07 0.32
N ALA A 23 -6.97 11.24 -0.05
CA ALA A 23 -7.78 12.44 -0.15
C ALA A 23 -8.92 12.27 -1.17
N SER A 24 -8.61 11.74 -2.35
CA SER A 24 -9.59 11.52 -3.42
C SER A 24 -10.67 10.51 -3.03
N GLY A 25 -10.28 9.39 -2.41
CA GLY A 25 -11.18 8.33 -2.00
C GLY A 25 -12.11 8.75 -0.86
N LEU A 26 -11.60 9.51 0.11
CA LEU A 26 -12.41 10.07 1.19
C LEU A 26 -13.40 11.14 0.68
N LEU A 27 -12.98 11.99 -0.27
CA LEU A 27 -13.89 12.95 -0.90
C LEU A 27 -15.04 12.25 -1.65
N ILE A 28 -14.74 11.19 -2.41
CA ILE A 28 -15.75 10.35 -3.07
C ILE A 28 -16.67 9.72 -2.03
N ALA A 29 -16.11 9.14 -0.96
CA ALA A 29 -16.89 8.48 0.08
C ALA A 29 -17.86 9.44 0.79
N ILE A 30 -17.37 10.60 1.24
CA ILE A 30 -18.19 11.63 1.90
C ILE A 30 -19.26 12.16 0.94
N GLY A 31 -18.86 12.46 -0.31
CA GLY A 31 -19.77 12.90 -1.35
C GLY A 31 -20.91 11.90 -1.57
N ASN A 32 -20.60 10.62 -1.76
CA ASN A 32 -21.58 9.55 -1.94
C ASN A 32 -22.51 9.37 -0.72
N LEU A 33 -21.96 9.43 0.50
CA LEU A 33 -22.76 9.37 1.74
C LEU A 33 -23.73 10.53 1.89
N THR A 34 -23.46 11.65 1.22
CA THR A 34 -24.30 12.86 1.18
C THR A 34 -25.09 12.99 -0.13
N ASN A 35 -25.28 11.88 -0.86
CA ASN A 35 -26.03 11.79 -2.12
C ASN A 35 -25.46 12.62 -3.29
N GLY A 36 -24.14 12.87 -3.32
CA GLY A 36 -23.47 13.53 -4.43
C GLY A 36 -23.29 12.66 -5.66
N GLN A 37 -23.17 13.29 -6.83
CA GLN A 37 -22.90 12.66 -8.11
C GLN A 37 -21.73 13.34 -8.85
N VAL A 38 -21.22 12.69 -9.89
CA VAL A 38 -20.19 13.29 -10.75
C VAL A 38 -20.82 14.42 -11.56
N ILE A 39 -20.21 15.60 -11.53
CA ILE A 39 -20.64 16.77 -12.30
C ILE A 39 -20.31 16.52 -13.77
N GLU A 40 -21.35 16.34 -14.59
CA GLU A 40 -21.20 16.20 -16.04
C GLU A 40 -21.14 17.56 -16.75
N ASN A 41 -21.80 18.58 -16.18
CA ASN A 41 -21.87 19.92 -16.76
C ASN A 41 -21.56 21.00 -15.72
N TYR A 42 -20.31 21.47 -15.72
CA TYR A 42 -19.85 22.56 -14.85
C TYR A 42 -20.49 23.93 -15.12
N LYS A 43 -21.32 24.07 -16.17
CA LYS A 43 -22.07 25.30 -16.45
C LYS A 43 -23.45 25.31 -15.78
N ALA A 44 -23.94 24.16 -15.29
CA ALA A 44 -25.17 24.07 -14.53
C ALA A 44 -24.90 24.20 -13.01
N PRO A 45 -25.90 24.58 -12.19
CA PRO A 45 -25.77 24.52 -10.74
C PRO A 45 -25.49 23.09 -10.27
N TYR A 46 -24.54 22.94 -9.35
CA TYR A 46 -24.18 21.68 -8.71
C TYR A 46 -24.12 21.85 -7.20
N SER A 47 -24.32 20.77 -6.46
CA SER A 47 -24.32 20.79 -5.00
C SER A 47 -22.90 20.59 -4.42
N ILE A 48 -22.74 20.83 -3.11
CA ILE A 48 -21.48 20.54 -2.40
C ILE A 48 -21.15 19.03 -2.49
N PRO A 49 -22.09 18.10 -2.22
CA PRO A 49 -21.87 16.67 -2.44
C PRO A 49 -21.35 16.34 -3.86
N ASP A 50 -21.90 16.96 -4.90
CA ASP A 50 -21.46 16.71 -6.29
C ASP A 50 -20.02 17.19 -6.52
N ALA A 51 -19.66 18.34 -5.94
CA ALA A 51 -18.31 18.88 -6.01
C ALA A 51 -17.30 17.97 -5.30
N LEU A 52 -17.67 17.36 -4.16
CA LEU A 52 -16.82 16.41 -3.43
C LEU A 52 -16.55 15.15 -4.26
N VAL A 53 -17.60 14.53 -4.81
CA VAL A 53 -17.46 13.35 -5.68
C VAL A 53 -16.61 13.68 -6.90
N SER A 54 -16.89 14.78 -7.58
CA SER A 54 -16.19 15.18 -8.80
C SER A 54 -14.72 15.51 -8.56
N LEU A 55 -14.41 16.24 -7.48
CA LEU A 55 -13.03 16.55 -7.11
C LEU A 55 -12.24 15.27 -6.81
N GLY A 56 -12.85 14.33 -6.09
CA GLY A 56 -12.24 13.05 -5.83
C GLY A 56 -12.03 12.22 -7.10
N VAL A 57 -12.98 12.21 -8.04
CA VAL A 57 -12.82 11.52 -9.34
C VAL A 57 -11.70 12.15 -10.18
N LEU A 58 -11.61 13.49 -10.22
CA LEU A 58 -10.48 14.18 -10.86
C LEU A 58 -9.14 13.82 -10.20
N GLY A 59 -9.13 13.74 -8.87
CA GLY A 59 -7.95 13.32 -8.10
C GLY A 59 -7.55 11.87 -8.42
N MET A 60 -8.50 10.95 -8.56
CA MET A 60 -8.25 9.57 -9.01
C MET A 60 -7.66 9.55 -10.44
N GLY A 61 -8.06 10.47 -11.32
CA GLY A 61 -7.49 10.62 -12.66
C GLY A 61 -6.02 11.09 -12.66
N LEU A 62 -5.54 11.68 -11.58
CA LEU A 62 -4.16 12.15 -11.45
C LEU A 62 -3.18 11.07 -10.95
N LEU A 63 -3.65 9.86 -10.67
CA LEU A 63 -2.82 8.82 -10.05
C LEU A 63 -1.69 8.36 -10.97
N ALA A 64 -1.99 7.95 -12.21
CA ALA A 64 -0.96 7.61 -13.20
C ALA A 64 0.01 8.78 -13.50
N PRO A 65 -0.47 10.03 -13.70
CA PRO A 65 0.39 11.23 -13.75
C PRO A 65 1.35 11.37 -12.58
N VAL A 66 0.85 11.32 -11.34
CA VAL A 66 1.68 11.49 -10.14
C VAL A 66 2.72 10.39 -10.02
N ILE A 67 2.37 9.13 -10.32
CA ILE A 67 3.31 8.01 -10.33
C ILE A 67 4.42 8.24 -11.36
N ALA A 68 4.04 8.53 -12.60
CA ALA A 68 4.98 8.72 -13.69
C ALA A 68 5.92 9.92 -13.42
N GLY A 69 5.35 11.04 -12.96
CA GLY A 69 6.08 12.23 -12.55
C GLY A 69 7.03 11.98 -11.39
N ALA A 70 6.60 11.26 -10.36
CA ALA A 70 7.42 10.94 -9.20
C ALA A 70 8.57 9.98 -9.52
N ILE A 71 8.36 8.98 -10.39
CA ILE A 71 9.43 8.10 -10.88
C ILE A 71 10.43 8.91 -11.70
N ALA A 72 9.94 9.69 -12.66
CA ALA A 72 10.79 10.51 -13.53
C ALA A 72 11.61 11.51 -12.71
N TYR A 73 10.99 12.15 -11.71
CA TYR A 73 11.68 13.03 -10.76
C TYR A 73 12.72 12.28 -9.91
N SER A 74 12.38 11.10 -9.39
CA SER A 74 13.29 10.30 -8.57
C SER A 74 14.54 9.86 -9.36
N ILE A 75 14.43 9.73 -10.69
CA ILE A 75 15.54 9.34 -11.57
C ILE A 75 16.32 10.56 -12.09
N ALA A 76 15.61 11.59 -12.55
CA ALA A 76 16.16 12.67 -13.36
C ALA A 76 15.98 14.08 -12.78
N ASP A 77 15.47 14.19 -11.55
CA ASP A 77 15.20 15.44 -10.86
C ASP A 77 14.15 16.30 -11.59
N ARG A 78 14.11 17.61 -11.33
CA ARG A 78 13.13 18.57 -11.87
C ARG A 78 12.84 18.47 -13.37
N PRO A 79 13.83 18.28 -14.27
CA PRO A 79 13.57 18.17 -15.71
C PRO A 79 12.67 16.99 -16.11
N GLY A 80 12.57 15.95 -15.27
CA GLY A 80 11.73 14.79 -15.51
C GLY A 80 10.25 14.98 -15.14
N ILE A 81 9.91 15.99 -14.34
CA ILE A 81 8.56 16.16 -13.78
C ILE A 81 7.51 16.33 -14.88
N ALA A 82 7.67 17.35 -15.73
CA ALA A 82 6.70 17.66 -16.79
C ALA A 82 6.52 16.50 -17.79
N PRO A 83 7.57 15.92 -18.40
CA PRO A 83 7.40 14.78 -19.30
C PRO A 83 6.82 13.57 -18.57
N GLY A 84 7.18 13.33 -17.30
CA GLY A 84 6.61 12.23 -16.50
C GLY A 84 5.11 12.38 -16.31
N LEU A 85 4.64 13.56 -15.87
CA LEU A 85 3.21 13.86 -15.72
C LEU A 85 2.45 13.63 -17.04
N LEU A 86 3.00 14.09 -18.17
CA LEU A 86 2.40 13.88 -19.49
C LEU A 86 2.31 12.40 -19.85
N MET A 87 3.33 11.58 -19.56
CA MET A 87 3.25 10.14 -19.84
C MET A 87 2.19 9.45 -18.98
N GLY A 88 2.03 9.87 -17.73
CA GLY A 88 0.96 9.34 -16.89
C GLY A 88 -0.43 9.78 -17.36
N LEU A 89 -0.58 10.98 -17.92
CA LEU A 89 -1.83 11.40 -18.56
C LEU A 89 -2.14 10.55 -19.79
N ILE A 90 -1.15 10.31 -20.65
CA ILE A 90 -1.29 9.40 -21.80
C ILE A 90 -1.70 8.01 -21.30
N ALA A 91 -1.00 7.47 -20.30
CA ALA A 91 -1.27 6.15 -19.74
C ALA A 91 -2.72 6.04 -19.23
N ASN A 92 -3.23 7.06 -18.55
CA ASN A 92 -4.63 7.12 -18.14
C ASN A 92 -5.55 7.14 -19.37
N SER A 93 -5.33 8.06 -20.32
CA SER A 93 -6.21 8.25 -21.48
C SER A 93 -6.28 7.05 -22.43
N ILE A 94 -5.21 6.27 -22.57
CA ILE A 94 -5.20 5.08 -23.45
C ILE A 94 -5.62 3.79 -22.73
N GLY A 95 -5.94 3.84 -21.43
CA GLY A 95 -6.29 2.65 -20.64
C GLY A 95 -5.09 1.79 -20.20
N ALA A 96 -3.87 2.32 -20.27
CA ALA A 96 -2.68 1.63 -19.76
C ALA A 96 -2.56 1.74 -18.22
N GLY A 97 -3.24 2.72 -17.62
CA GLY A 97 -3.45 2.85 -16.20
C GLY A 97 -2.17 2.94 -15.38
N PHE A 98 -2.15 2.26 -14.23
CA PHE A 98 -1.03 2.17 -13.29
C PHE A 98 0.26 1.69 -13.96
N LEU A 99 0.18 0.59 -14.73
CA LEU A 99 1.35 -0.02 -15.38
C LEU A 99 1.95 0.93 -16.42
N GLY A 100 1.09 1.58 -17.20
CA GLY A 100 1.49 2.61 -18.15
C GLY A 100 2.15 3.81 -17.47
N GLY A 101 1.59 4.27 -16.35
CA GLY A 101 2.18 5.34 -15.55
C GLY A 101 3.56 4.99 -15.01
N MET A 102 3.72 3.80 -14.45
CA MET A 102 5.03 3.33 -13.97
C MET A 102 6.06 3.25 -15.09
N LEU A 103 5.75 2.52 -16.16
CA LEU A 103 6.66 2.31 -17.28
C LEU A 103 7.00 3.64 -17.98
N GLY A 104 5.99 4.49 -18.21
CA GLY A 104 6.17 5.83 -18.77
C GLY A 104 7.10 6.69 -17.91
N GLY A 105 6.96 6.64 -16.58
CA GLY A 105 7.86 7.33 -15.65
C GLY A 105 9.32 6.87 -15.75
N TYR A 106 9.56 5.56 -15.84
CA TYR A 106 10.92 5.02 -16.03
C TYR A 106 11.50 5.40 -17.38
N LEU A 107 10.72 5.29 -18.45
CA LEU A 107 11.14 5.63 -19.81
C LEU A 107 11.57 7.10 -19.87
N VAL A 108 10.73 8.01 -19.35
CA VAL A 108 11.07 9.43 -19.26
C VAL A 108 12.31 9.65 -18.40
N GLY A 109 12.34 9.10 -17.18
CA GLY A 109 13.44 9.33 -16.25
C GLY A 109 14.80 8.96 -16.84
N TYR A 110 14.92 7.77 -17.43
CA TYR A 110 16.18 7.36 -18.05
C TYR A 110 16.46 8.10 -19.37
N PHE A 111 15.43 8.42 -20.17
CA PHE A 111 15.63 9.20 -21.39
C PHE A 111 16.14 10.61 -21.09
N VAL A 112 15.59 11.27 -20.08
CA VAL A 112 16.07 12.57 -19.59
C VAL A 112 17.52 12.48 -19.15
N LEU A 113 17.91 11.45 -18.39
CA LEU A 113 19.32 11.27 -17.98
C LEU A 113 20.26 11.11 -19.19
N ILE A 114 19.82 10.40 -20.23
CA ILE A 114 20.57 10.25 -21.48
C ILE A 114 20.72 11.62 -22.16
N LEU A 115 19.65 12.40 -22.27
CA LEU A 115 19.69 13.74 -22.85
C LEU A 115 20.62 14.67 -22.07
N VAL A 116 20.49 14.73 -20.75
CA VAL A 116 21.37 15.56 -19.90
C VAL A 116 22.85 15.21 -20.10
N LYS A 117 23.15 13.92 -20.29
CA LYS A 117 24.54 13.45 -20.41
C LYS A 117 25.14 13.69 -21.80
N TYR A 118 24.36 13.54 -22.86
CA TYR A 118 24.89 13.50 -24.23
C TYR A 118 24.46 14.68 -25.11
N LEU A 119 23.39 15.41 -24.77
CA LEU A 119 22.91 16.55 -25.56
C LEU A 119 23.82 17.76 -25.32
N LYS A 120 24.60 18.11 -26.34
CA LYS A 120 25.45 19.30 -26.32
C LYS A 120 24.72 20.46 -26.99
N VAL A 121 24.48 21.53 -26.23
CA VAL A 121 23.89 22.77 -26.73
C VAL A 121 24.91 23.92 -26.69
N PRO A 122 24.78 24.93 -27.55
CA PRO A 122 25.63 26.12 -27.50
C PRO A 122 25.50 26.85 -26.15
N LYS A 123 26.53 27.60 -25.74
CA LYS A 123 26.63 28.24 -24.41
C LYS A 123 25.40 29.08 -24.03
N TRP A 124 24.80 29.79 -25.00
CA TRP A 124 23.61 30.61 -24.77
C TRP A 124 22.35 29.79 -24.41
N ALA A 125 22.29 28.53 -24.84
CA ALA A 125 21.14 27.64 -24.63
C ALA A 125 21.26 26.76 -23.38
N GLN A 126 22.38 26.81 -22.66
CA GLN A 126 22.60 25.96 -21.47
C GLN A 126 21.60 26.25 -20.35
N GLY A 127 21.17 27.50 -20.18
CA GLY A 127 20.12 27.85 -19.20
C GLY A 127 18.73 27.32 -19.58
N LEU A 128 18.47 27.13 -20.88
CA LEU A 128 17.18 26.63 -21.41
C LEU A 128 17.08 25.09 -21.37
N MET A 129 18.20 24.40 -21.18
CA MET A 129 18.27 22.94 -21.18
C MET A 129 17.28 22.29 -20.19
N PRO A 130 17.38 22.52 -18.86
CA PRO A 130 16.53 21.84 -17.89
C PRO A 130 15.09 22.33 -17.87
N MET A 131 14.85 23.58 -18.30
CA MET A 131 13.52 24.21 -18.24
C MET A 131 12.67 23.93 -19.47
N MET A 132 13.27 23.87 -20.66
CA MET A 132 12.53 23.85 -21.93
C MET A 132 12.99 22.71 -22.84
N ILE A 133 14.27 22.63 -23.17
CA ILE A 133 14.77 21.73 -24.22
C ILE A 133 14.58 20.26 -23.81
N ILE A 134 15.04 19.91 -22.60
CA ILE A 134 14.96 18.53 -22.11
C ILE A 134 13.50 18.11 -21.88
N PRO A 135 12.66 18.87 -21.15
CA PRO A 135 11.25 18.52 -21.00
C PRO A 135 10.52 18.36 -22.33
N LEU A 136 10.73 19.26 -23.30
CA LEU A 136 10.06 19.23 -24.60
C LEU A 136 10.46 17.98 -25.41
N ILE A 137 11.77 17.73 -25.58
CA ILE A 137 12.24 16.58 -26.36
C ILE A 137 11.83 15.27 -25.69
N SER A 138 11.91 15.20 -24.36
CA SER A 138 11.49 14.00 -23.62
C SER A 138 10.00 13.74 -23.77
N SER A 139 9.18 14.78 -23.65
CA SER A 139 7.73 14.65 -23.83
C SER A 139 7.38 14.22 -25.25
N LEU A 140 8.05 14.80 -26.25
CA LEU A 140 7.81 14.47 -27.64
C LEU A 140 8.20 13.02 -27.96
N VAL A 141 9.44 12.63 -27.67
CA VAL A 141 9.95 11.31 -28.08
C VAL A 141 9.27 10.20 -27.27
N VAL A 142 9.21 10.34 -25.95
CA VAL A 142 8.60 9.29 -25.10
C VAL A 142 7.07 9.30 -25.25
N GLY A 143 6.46 10.46 -25.50
CA GLY A 143 5.02 10.55 -25.80
C GLY A 143 4.65 9.82 -27.07
N LEU A 144 5.36 10.07 -28.18
CA LEU A 144 5.16 9.33 -29.43
C LEU A 144 5.39 7.82 -29.25
N LEU A 145 6.42 7.46 -28.48
CA LEU A 145 6.68 6.06 -28.15
C LEU A 145 5.51 5.43 -27.38
N MET A 146 4.95 6.13 -26.38
CA MET A 146 3.79 5.67 -25.61
C MET A 146 2.54 5.56 -26.50
N TYR A 147 2.27 6.52 -27.38
CA TYR A 147 1.11 6.47 -28.27
C TYR A 147 1.16 5.32 -29.28
N PHE A 148 2.32 5.07 -29.90
CA PHE A 148 2.39 4.22 -31.08
C PHE A 148 3.06 2.86 -30.87
N VAL A 149 3.90 2.71 -29.86
CA VAL A 149 4.75 1.51 -29.72
C VAL A 149 4.50 0.81 -28.40
N VAL A 150 4.65 1.53 -27.29
CA VAL A 150 4.70 0.93 -25.94
C VAL A 150 3.33 0.89 -25.28
N GLY A 151 2.44 1.84 -25.57
CA GLY A 151 1.11 1.88 -24.95
C GLY A 151 0.27 0.65 -25.27
N VAL A 152 0.22 0.23 -26.55
CA VAL A 152 -0.64 -0.88 -26.99
C VAL A 152 -0.33 -2.20 -26.26
N PRO A 153 0.93 -2.67 -26.15
CA PRO A 153 1.24 -3.85 -25.36
C PRO A 153 0.88 -3.72 -23.87
N ILE A 154 1.02 -2.52 -23.29
CA ILE A 154 0.70 -2.29 -21.88
C ILE A 154 -0.80 -2.36 -21.66
N VAL A 155 -1.60 -1.72 -22.52
CA VAL A 155 -3.06 -1.80 -22.46
C VAL A 155 -3.51 -3.25 -22.51
N TRP A 156 -2.98 -4.04 -23.45
CA TRP A 156 -3.29 -5.47 -23.51
C TRP A 156 -2.92 -6.22 -22.23
N ALA A 157 -1.76 -5.92 -21.62
CA ALA A 157 -1.35 -6.51 -20.36
C ALA A 157 -2.28 -6.10 -19.20
N THR A 158 -2.67 -4.83 -19.14
CA THR A 158 -3.62 -4.31 -18.14
C THR A 158 -4.99 -4.97 -18.29
N GLU A 159 -5.53 -5.03 -19.50
CA GLU A 159 -6.81 -5.70 -19.80
C GLU A 159 -6.77 -7.20 -19.52
N ALA A 160 -5.69 -7.89 -19.87
CA ALA A 160 -5.52 -9.30 -19.55
C ALA A 160 -5.50 -9.54 -18.04
N MET A 161 -4.82 -8.67 -17.29
CA MET A 161 -4.76 -8.74 -15.83
C MET A 161 -6.13 -8.46 -15.20
N THR A 162 -6.81 -7.40 -15.59
CA THR A 162 -8.14 -7.06 -15.04
C THR A 162 -9.17 -8.13 -15.41
N SER A 163 -9.15 -8.62 -16.64
CA SER A 163 -10.03 -9.72 -17.09
C SER A 163 -9.75 -11.02 -16.33
N PHE A 164 -8.48 -11.36 -16.10
CA PHE A 164 -8.12 -12.52 -15.28
C PHE A 164 -8.68 -12.40 -13.87
N LEU A 165 -8.52 -11.22 -13.24
CA LEU A 165 -8.99 -10.99 -11.87
C LEU A 165 -10.51 -10.99 -11.75
N GLN A 166 -11.20 -10.32 -12.68
CA GLN A 166 -12.66 -10.26 -12.72
C GLN A 166 -13.28 -11.61 -13.08
N GLY A 167 -12.61 -12.39 -13.93
CA GLY A 167 -13.01 -13.75 -14.32
C GLY A 167 -12.79 -14.81 -13.26
N MET A 168 -12.11 -14.51 -12.15
CA MET A 168 -11.90 -15.47 -11.06
C MET A 168 -13.23 -15.89 -10.43
N GLN A 169 -13.50 -17.18 -10.37
CA GLN A 169 -14.68 -17.75 -9.71
C GLN A 169 -14.28 -18.81 -8.68
N GLY A 170 -15.15 -19.00 -7.67
CA GLY A 170 -15.01 -20.05 -6.68
C GLY A 170 -13.66 -20.05 -5.95
N SER A 171 -12.97 -21.19 -5.97
CA SER A 171 -11.73 -21.42 -5.23
C SER A 171 -10.54 -20.57 -5.71
N MET A 172 -10.55 -20.08 -6.95
CA MET A 172 -9.44 -19.26 -7.47
C MET A 172 -9.35 -17.91 -6.74
N ARG A 173 -10.50 -17.30 -6.41
CA ARG A 173 -10.54 -16.07 -5.61
C ARG A 173 -9.94 -16.30 -4.21
N PHE A 174 -10.28 -17.43 -3.60
CA PHE A 174 -9.73 -17.81 -2.30
C PHE A 174 -8.21 -17.98 -2.36
N VAL A 175 -7.69 -18.74 -3.33
CA VAL A 175 -6.24 -18.98 -3.46
C VAL A 175 -5.49 -17.67 -3.71
N PHE A 176 -5.99 -16.82 -4.60
CA PHE A 176 -5.38 -15.53 -4.88
C PHE A 176 -5.36 -14.64 -3.62
N GLY A 177 -6.48 -14.52 -2.93
CA GLY A 177 -6.57 -13.76 -1.68
C GLY A 177 -5.69 -14.32 -0.57
N ALA A 178 -5.54 -15.65 -0.52
CA ALA A 178 -4.68 -16.31 0.45
C ALA A 178 -3.20 -16.04 0.20
N VAL A 179 -2.76 -16.10 -1.05
CA VAL A 179 -1.38 -15.76 -1.42
C VAL A 179 -1.10 -14.28 -1.13
N LEU A 180 -2.01 -13.39 -1.54
CA LEU A 180 -1.85 -11.95 -1.31
C LEU A 180 -1.82 -11.62 0.19
N GLY A 181 -2.73 -12.19 0.98
CA GLY A 181 -2.77 -12.02 2.43
C GLY A 181 -1.54 -12.58 3.12
N ALA A 182 -1.05 -13.75 2.70
CA ALA A 182 0.19 -14.34 3.19
C ALA A 182 1.39 -13.42 2.94
N MET A 183 1.53 -12.90 1.71
CA MET A 183 2.63 -12.00 1.34
C MET A 183 2.60 -10.69 2.14
N ALA A 184 1.41 -10.13 2.37
CA ALA A 184 1.25 -8.89 3.13
C ALA A 184 1.62 -9.04 4.61
N ALA A 185 1.30 -10.18 5.24
CA ALA A 185 1.59 -10.41 6.66
C ALA A 185 2.98 -11.02 6.95
N PHE A 186 3.69 -11.51 5.93
CA PHE A 186 4.89 -12.33 6.10
C PHE A 186 6.02 -11.66 6.89
N ASP A 187 6.27 -10.37 6.63
CA ASP A 187 7.39 -9.63 7.20
C ASP A 187 6.99 -8.32 7.89
N PHE A 188 5.72 -8.23 8.34
CA PHE A 188 5.19 -7.16 9.19
C PHE A 188 5.58 -5.74 8.73
N GLY A 189 5.47 -5.45 7.44
CA GLY A 189 5.83 -4.13 6.90
C GLY A 189 7.11 -4.13 6.05
N GLY A 190 7.81 -5.25 5.98
CA GLY A 190 9.05 -5.43 5.24
C GLY A 190 8.91 -5.49 3.70
N PRO A 191 9.98 -5.91 3.00
CA PRO A 191 10.03 -5.96 1.54
C PRO A 191 8.91 -6.74 0.86
N VAL A 192 8.49 -7.88 1.39
CA VAL A 192 7.44 -8.74 0.82
C VAL A 192 6.10 -8.03 0.94
N ASN A 193 5.79 -7.47 2.11
CA ASN A 193 4.59 -6.66 2.30
C ASN A 193 4.55 -5.46 1.36
N LYS A 194 5.68 -4.75 1.16
CA LYS A 194 5.71 -3.59 0.24
C LYS A 194 5.47 -4.00 -1.22
N VAL A 195 5.86 -5.20 -1.63
CA VAL A 195 5.56 -5.73 -2.97
C VAL A 195 4.08 -6.08 -3.10
N ALA A 196 3.51 -6.78 -2.11
CA ALA A 196 2.08 -7.10 -2.08
C ALA A 196 1.21 -5.83 -2.05
N SER A 197 1.62 -4.86 -1.24
CA SER A 197 0.97 -3.56 -1.12
C SER A 197 1.02 -2.79 -2.44
N LEU A 198 2.19 -2.72 -3.08
CA LEU A 198 2.33 -2.07 -4.40
C LEU A 198 1.42 -2.71 -5.45
N PHE A 199 1.31 -4.03 -5.44
CA PHE A 199 0.43 -4.73 -6.37
C PHE A 199 -1.05 -4.43 -6.10
N ALA A 200 -1.50 -4.46 -4.84
CA ALA A 200 -2.87 -4.11 -4.45
C ALA A 200 -3.21 -2.64 -4.74
N ASP A 201 -2.30 -1.72 -4.41
CA ASP A 201 -2.42 -0.28 -4.70
C ASP A 201 -2.56 -0.05 -6.21
N GLY A 202 -1.75 -0.75 -7.02
CA GLY A 202 -1.83 -0.67 -8.48
C GLY A 202 -3.17 -1.14 -9.03
N LEU A 203 -3.71 -2.23 -8.49
CA LEU A 203 -5.02 -2.78 -8.89
C LEU A 203 -6.18 -1.87 -8.48
N LEU A 204 -6.08 -1.18 -7.34
CA LEU A 204 -7.05 -0.16 -6.94
C LEU A 204 -7.16 0.95 -8.00
N LEU A 205 -6.06 1.33 -8.64
CA LEU A 205 -6.07 2.34 -9.71
C LEU A 205 -6.79 1.88 -10.96
N GLU A 206 -6.77 0.57 -11.23
CA GLU A 206 -7.53 -0.06 -12.32
C GLU A 206 -9.00 -0.29 -11.94
N GLY A 207 -9.43 0.15 -10.75
CA GLY A 207 -10.78 -0.02 -10.23
C GLY A 207 -11.06 -1.40 -9.61
N VAL A 208 -10.05 -2.27 -9.50
CA VAL A 208 -10.15 -3.58 -8.85
C VAL A 208 -9.86 -3.41 -7.35
N LYS A 209 -10.93 -3.36 -6.54
CA LYS A 209 -10.88 -2.94 -5.13
C LYS A 209 -10.65 -4.10 -4.15
N GLU A 210 -10.84 -5.34 -4.59
CA GLU A 210 -10.80 -6.51 -3.73
C GLU A 210 -9.39 -6.84 -3.17
N PRO A 211 -8.31 -6.79 -3.98
CA PRO A 211 -6.94 -6.94 -3.49
C PRO A 211 -6.58 -5.92 -2.41
N GLU A 212 -7.14 -4.72 -2.50
CA GLU A 212 -6.91 -3.65 -1.54
C GLU A 212 -7.51 -3.98 -0.16
N ALA A 213 -8.73 -4.53 -0.12
CA ALA A 213 -9.31 -4.99 1.12
C ALA A 213 -8.48 -6.12 1.76
N VAL A 214 -7.91 -7.02 0.96
CA VAL A 214 -7.00 -8.07 1.46
C VAL A 214 -5.76 -7.46 2.12
N LYS A 215 -5.14 -6.45 1.50
CA LYS A 215 -3.97 -5.77 2.05
C LYS A 215 -4.25 -5.18 3.43
N ILE A 216 -5.37 -4.47 3.56
CA ILE A 216 -5.80 -3.86 4.82
C ILE A 216 -6.04 -4.94 5.87
N LEU A 217 -6.82 -5.97 5.53
CA LEU A 217 -7.11 -7.09 6.42
C LEU A 217 -5.83 -7.78 6.90
N ALA A 218 -4.93 -8.12 5.98
CA ALA A 218 -3.70 -8.85 6.27
C ALA A 218 -2.74 -8.05 7.16
N SER A 219 -2.79 -6.72 7.13
CA SER A 219 -2.01 -5.87 8.03
C SER A 219 -2.60 -5.80 9.45
N MET A 220 -3.88 -6.12 9.61
CA MET A 220 -4.59 -6.06 10.88
C MET A 220 -4.67 -7.42 11.58
N VAL A 221 -4.72 -8.52 10.82
CA VAL A 221 -4.77 -9.88 11.39
C VAL A 221 -3.61 -10.18 12.35
N PRO A 222 -2.34 -9.82 12.08
CA PRO A 222 -1.24 -10.11 13.00
C PRO A 222 -1.41 -9.48 14.39
N PRO A 223 -1.59 -8.14 14.54
CA PRO A 223 -1.76 -7.54 15.85
C PRO A 223 -3.02 -8.06 16.57
N PHE A 224 -4.16 -8.16 15.88
CA PHE A 224 -5.38 -8.69 16.48
C PHE A 224 -5.23 -10.15 16.92
N GLY A 225 -4.59 -10.98 16.10
CA GLY A 225 -4.40 -12.41 16.35
C GLY A 225 -3.46 -12.69 17.52
N VAL A 226 -2.39 -11.90 17.62
CA VAL A 226 -1.46 -11.96 18.75
C VAL A 226 -2.15 -11.51 20.04
N THR A 227 -2.93 -10.43 20.01
CA THR A 227 -3.73 -9.98 21.17
C THR A 227 -4.75 -11.03 21.59
N LEU A 228 -5.48 -11.62 20.64
CA LEU A 228 -6.47 -12.65 20.95
C LEU A 228 -5.80 -13.91 21.53
N SER A 229 -4.66 -14.34 20.98
CA SER A 229 -3.86 -15.45 21.51
C SER A 229 -3.46 -15.21 22.96
N TRP A 230 -2.98 -14.01 23.27
CA TRP A 230 -2.60 -13.62 24.64
C TRP A 230 -3.80 -13.65 25.59
N VAL A 231 -4.93 -13.02 25.24
CA VAL A 231 -6.14 -13.03 26.07
C VAL A 231 -6.62 -14.47 26.32
N VAL A 232 -6.70 -15.29 25.29
CA VAL A 232 -7.12 -16.69 25.40
C VAL A 232 -6.14 -17.50 26.24
N SER A 233 -4.82 -17.27 26.09
CA SER A 233 -3.78 -17.95 26.89
C SER A 233 -3.96 -17.71 28.39
N LYS A 234 -4.34 -16.48 28.78
CA LYS A 234 -4.67 -16.12 30.16
C LYS A 234 -5.93 -16.82 30.66
N LEU A 235 -6.98 -16.86 29.83
CA LEU A 235 -8.24 -17.53 30.17
C LEU A 235 -8.05 -19.03 30.41
N ILE A 236 -7.22 -19.69 29.61
CA ILE A 236 -6.90 -21.13 29.75
C ILE A 236 -5.73 -21.41 30.71
N LYS A 237 -5.21 -20.37 31.39
CA LYS A 237 -4.08 -20.44 32.34
C LYS A 237 -2.79 -21.07 31.78
N LYS A 238 -2.51 -20.87 30.49
CA LYS A 238 -1.25 -21.29 29.86
C LYS A 238 -0.30 -20.10 29.72
N LYS A 239 0.88 -20.18 30.32
CA LYS A 239 1.91 -19.13 30.22
C LYS A 239 2.62 -19.26 28.87
N LYS A 240 2.18 -18.49 27.88
CA LYS A 240 2.74 -18.50 26.51
C LYS A 240 3.59 -17.28 26.17
N TYR A 241 3.52 -16.23 26.99
CA TYR A 241 4.15 -14.94 26.74
C TYR A 241 4.91 -14.48 27.98
N THR A 242 6.07 -13.84 27.79
CA THR A 242 6.80 -13.14 28.86
C THR A 242 6.10 -11.82 29.22
N LYS A 243 6.46 -11.20 30.35
CA LYS A 243 5.91 -9.89 30.74
C LYS A 243 6.17 -8.82 29.68
N SER A 244 7.41 -8.74 29.20
CA SER A 244 7.79 -7.82 28.12
C SER A 244 6.96 -8.06 26.84
N GLU A 245 6.70 -9.33 26.48
CA GLU A 245 5.78 -9.62 25.36
C GLU A 245 4.36 -9.13 25.66
N GLU A 246 3.83 -9.30 26.88
CA GLU A 246 2.49 -8.80 27.23
C GLU A 246 2.36 -7.29 27.07
N ASP A 247 3.38 -6.52 27.45
CA ASP A 247 3.38 -5.07 27.33
C ASP A 247 3.47 -4.64 25.87
N ASN A 248 4.30 -5.31 25.08
CA ASN A 248 4.34 -5.12 23.62
C ASN A 248 3.01 -5.47 22.94
N ILE A 249 2.31 -6.52 23.39
CA ILE A 249 0.99 -6.91 22.86
C ILE A 249 -0.06 -5.82 23.11
N LYS A 250 -0.03 -5.17 24.28
CA LYS A 250 -0.95 -4.06 24.61
C LYS A 250 -0.75 -2.87 23.69
N ILE A 251 0.48 -2.62 23.24
CA ILE A 251 0.83 -1.56 22.29
C ILE A 251 0.46 -1.97 20.86
N ALA A 252 0.69 -3.24 20.51
CA ALA A 252 0.41 -3.77 19.17
C ALA A 252 -1.08 -3.69 18.79
N PHE A 253 -2.00 -3.84 19.75
CA PHE A 253 -3.43 -3.84 19.46
C PHE A 253 -3.95 -2.49 18.91
N PRO A 254 -3.76 -1.34 19.59
CA PRO A 254 -4.09 -0.02 19.04
C PRO A 254 -3.40 0.25 17.70
N MET A 255 -2.14 -0.16 17.54
CA MET A 255 -1.41 -0.04 16.27
C MET A 255 -2.11 -0.81 15.15
N GLY A 256 -2.58 -2.02 15.44
CA GLY A 256 -3.37 -2.83 14.52
C GLY A 256 -4.68 -2.19 14.07
N ILE A 257 -5.38 -1.48 14.95
CA ILE A 257 -6.60 -0.73 14.59
C ILE A 257 -6.27 0.30 13.49
N CYS A 258 -5.09 0.89 13.55
CA CYS A 258 -4.58 1.86 12.57
C CYS A 258 -3.87 1.21 11.36
N MET A 259 -3.96 -0.12 11.17
CA MET A 259 -3.28 -0.86 10.10
C MET A 259 -1.73 -0.83 10.20
N ILE A 260 -1.20 -0.67 11.41
CA ILE A 260 0.25 -0.69 11.66
C ILE A 260 0.62 -2.07 12.17
N THR A 261 1.08 -2.93 11.25
CA THR A 261 1.44 -4.32 11.56
C THR A 261 2.80 -4.44 12.27
N GLU A 262 3.61 -3.38 12.22
CA GLU A 262 4.96 -3.30 12.78
C GLU A 262 4.95 -3.49 14.32
N GLY A 263 3.82 -3.22 14.98
CA GLY A 263 3.65 -3.47 16.41
C GLY A 263 3.85 -4.94 16.82
N VAL A 264 3.83 -5.87 15.87
CA VAL A 264 4.08 -7.30 16.11
C VAL A 264 5.58 -7.65 16.08
N ILE A 265 6.44 -6.78 15.55
CA ILE A 265 7.88 -7.04 15.41
C ILE A 265 8.54 -7.42 16.76
N PRO A 266 8.28 -6.73 17.89
CA PRO A 266 8.85 -7.11 19.18
C PRO A 266 8.47 -8.53 19.61
N ILE A 267 7.23 -8.95 19.36
CA ILE A 267 6.76 -10.31 19.67
C ILE A 267 7.41 -11.34 18.72
N ALA A 268 7.54 -10.98 17.44
CA ALA A 268 8.20 -11.82 16.45
C ALA A 268 9.71 -11.92 16.70
N ALA A 269 10.35 -10.93 17.32
CA ALA A 269 11.78 -10.99 17.65
C ALA A 269 12.09 -12.10 18.66
N VAL A 270 11.17 -12.37 19.59
CA VAL A 270 11.29 -13.43 20.60
C VAL A 270 11.08 -14.83 19.98
N ASP A 271 10.04 -15.02 19.16
CA ASP A 271 9.79 -16.30 18.48
C ASP A 271 9.43 -16.12 17.00
N PRO A 272 10.44 -15.86 16.13
CA PRO A 272 10.19 -15.43 14.75
C PRO A 272 9.43 -16.47 13.93
N ILE A 273 9.86 -17.72 14.00
CA ILE A 273 9.32 -18.79 13.16
C ILE A 273 7.84 -18.99 13.45
N ARG A 274 7.46 -19.09 14.73
CA ARG A 274 6.08 -19.43 15.09
C ARG A 274 5.14 -18.25 14.94
N VAL A 275 5.62 -17.03 15.20
CA VAL A 275 4.82 -15.81 15.03
C VAL A 275 4.58 -15.53 13.55
N ILE A 276 5.63 -15.55 12.72
CA ILE A 276 5.50 -15.32 11.27
C ILE A 276 4.57 -16.35 10.64
N ILE A 277 4.76 -17.65 10.90
CA ILE A 277 3.92 -18.70 10.30
C ILE A 277 2.46 -18.55 10.74
N SER A 278 2.21 -18.30 12.02
CA SER A 278 0.84 -18.18 12.53
C SER A 278 0.12 -16.97 11.94
N CYS A 279 0.77 -15.81 11.91
CA CYS A 279 0.22 -14.58 11.35
C CYS A 279 0.00 -14.69 9.83
N THR A 280 0.97 -15.28 9.12
CA THR A 280 0.89 -15.52 7.67
C THR A 280 -0.30 -16.41 7.32
N LEU A 281 -0.51 -17.50 8.07
CA LEU A 281 -1.63 -18.42 7.84
C LEU A 281 -2.99 -17.77 8.15
N GLY A 282 -3.10 -17.03 9.25
CA GLY A 282 -4.34 -16.31 9.56
C GLY A 282 -4.66 -15.24 8.52
N ALA A 283 -3.66 -14.48 8.07
CA ALA A 283 -3.83 -13.49 7.01
C ALA A 283 -4.16 -14.14 5.66
N ALA A 284 -3.61 -15.31 5.36
CA ALA A 284 -3.97 -16.09 4.18
C ALA A 284 -5.45 -16.53 4.21
N VAL A 285 -5.92 -17.07 5.34
CA VAL A 285 -7.33 -17.47 5.47
C VAL A 285 -8.26 -16.26 5.37
N GLY A 286 -7.97 -15.19 6.12
CA GLY A 286 -8.78 -13.97 6.08
C GLY A 286 -8.77 -13.30 4.69
N GLY A 287 -7.61 -13.24 4.04
CA GLY A 287 -7.46 -12.71 2.68
C GLY A 287 -8.19 -13.53 1.62
N GLY A 288 -8.12 -14.86 1.72
CA GLY A 288 -8.86 -15.76 0.85
C GLY A 288 -10.38 -15.60 0.98
N LEU A 289 -10.88 -15.49 2.22
CA LEU A 289 -12.29 -15.20 2.49
C LEU A 289 -12.69 -13.84 1.95
N SER A 290 -11.86 -12.81 2.15
CA SER A 290 -12.09 -11.45 1.65
C SER A 290 -12.32 -11.42 0.14
N MET A 291 -11.43 -12.05 -0.63
CA MET A 291 -11.58 -12.15 -2.10
C MET A 291 -12.78 -12.99 -2.52
N THR A 292 -13.10 -14.05 -1.78
CA THR A 292 -14.22 -14.94 -2.09
C THR A 292 -15.56 -14.26 -1.87
N TRP A 293 -15.66 -13.44 -0.83
CA TRP A 293 -16.85 -12.63 -0.53
C TRP A 293 -16.92 -11.33 -1.32
N GLY A 294 -15.93 -11.05 -2.19
CA GLY A 294 -15.93 -9.86 -3.04
C GLY A 294 -15.80 -8.55 -2.27
N ILE A 295 -15.14 -8.58 -1.11
CA ILE A 295 -14.95 -7.40 -0.28
C ILE A 295 -13.90 -6.52 -0.94
N GLY A 296 -14.22 -5.23 -1.14
CA GLY A 296 -13.37 -4.25 -1.79
C GLY A 296 -13.30 -2.95 -1.00
N SER A 297 -12.10 -2.36 -0.95
CA SER A 297 -11.85 -1.08 -0.30
C SER A 297 -11.60 0.02 -1.34
N PRO A 298 -12.26 1.18 -1.24
CA PRO A 298 -11.98 2.32 -2.13
C PRO A 298 -10.78 3.16 -1.68
N VAL A 299 -10.25 2.91 -0.48
CA VAL A 299 -9.15 3.69 0.11
C VAL A 299 -7.97 2.75 0.43
N PRO A 300 -6.71 3.17 0.14
CA PRO A 300 -5.56 2.28 0.23
C PRO A 300 -5.00 2.08 1.64
N SER A 301 -5.45 2.87 2.62
CA SER A 301 -4.96 2.81 3.99
C SER A 301 -5.94 3.50 4.94
N GLY A 302 -5.94 3.07 6.20
CA GLY A 302 -6.77 3.67 7.26
C GLY A 302 -7.33 2.68 8.28
N GLY A 303 -7.01 1.38 8.16
CA GLY A 303 -7.35 0.37 9.16
C GLY A 303 -8.84 0.25 9.45
N MET A 304 -9.22 0.14 10.71
CA MET A 304 -10.63 0.05 11.10
C MET A 304 -11.45 1.29 10.72
N PHE A 305 -10.81 2.45 10.57
CA PHE A 305 -11.51 3.72 10.30
C PHE A 305 -12.12 3.80 8.89
N ILE A 306 -11.59 3.01 7.94
CA ILE A 306 -12.10 3.00 6.56
C ILE A 306 -13.09 1.86 6.29
N VAL A 307 -13.31 0.97 7.27
CA VAL A 307 -14.22 -0.18 7.13
C VAL A 307 -15.65 0.26 6.73
N PRO A 308 -16.23 1.34 7.28
CA PRO A 308 -17.55 1.81 6.85
C PRO A 308 -17.63 2.27 5.39
N ALA A 309 -16.50 2.58 4.75
CA ALA A 309 -16.44 3.00 3.36
C ALA A 309 -16.26 1.83 2.38
N MET A 310 -16.05 0.60 2.87
CA MET A 310 -15.98 -0.60 2.03
C MET A 310 -17.36 -0.98 1.49
N ASN A 311 -17.39 -1.77 0.41
CA ASN A 311 -18.65 -2.28 -0.15
C ASN A 311 -19.38 -3.24 0.82
N GLU A 312 -18.65 -4.08 1.55
CA GLU A 312 -19.21 -5.08 2.46
C GLU A 312 -18.54 -5.02 3.86
N PRO A 313 -18.83 -3.99 4.68
CA PRO A 313 -18.14 -3.75 5.95
C PRO A 313 -18.28 -4.89 6.98
N LEU A 314 -19.47 -5.51 7.04
CA LEU A 314 -19.75 -6.58 8.00
C LEU A 314 -19.01 -7.87 7.65
N LEU A 315 -18.97 -8.22 6.36
CA LEU A 315 -18.20 -9.37 5.89
C LEU A 315 -16.70 -9.13 6.09
N PHE A 316 -16.22 -7.89 5.93
CA PHE A 316 -14.82 -7.56 6.22
C PHE A 316 -14.48 -7.85 7.68
N CYS A 317 -15.29 -7.36 8.62
CA CYS A 317 -15.11 -7.64 10.04
C CYS A 317 -15.14 -9.14 10.36
N LEU A 318 -16.01 -9.90 9.69
CA LEU A 318 -16.07 -11.35 9.84
C LEU A 318 -14.81 -12.04 9.30
N ALA A 319 -14.32 -11.64 8.13
CA ALA A 319 -13.09 -12.19 7.55
C ALA A 319 -11.86 -11.87 8.42
N LEU A 320 -11.79 -10.64 8.93
CA LEU A 320 -10.77 -10.20 9.88
C LEU A 320 -10.84 -11.02 11.17
N LEU A 321 -12.02 -11.24 11.72
CA LEU A 321 -12.23 -12.05 12.92
C LEU A 321 -11.80 -13.50 12.69
N ILE A 322 -12.16 -14.11 11.56
CA ILE A 322 -11.76 -15.49 11.24
C ILE A 322 -10.24 -15.59 11.10
N GLY A 323 -9.60 -14.68 10.34
CA GLY A 323 -8.14 -14.65 10.21
C GLY A 323 -7.43 -14.44 11.55
N THR A 324 -7.99 -13.57 12.40
CA THR A 324 -7.54 -13.32 13.78
C THR A 324 -7.63 -14.59 14.63
N CYS A 325 -8.75 -15.30 14.58
CA CYS A 325 -8.96 -16.56 15.29
C CYS A 325 -8.00 -17.65 14.81
N VAL A 326 -7.71 -17.75 13.51
CA VAL A 326 -6.74 -18.70 12.97
C VAL A 326 -5.33 -18.38 13.47
N THR A 327 -4.89 -17.12 13.41
CA THR A 327 -3.61 -16.69 13.99
C THR A 327 -3.53 -17.05 15.47
N ALA A 328 -4.58 -16.76 16.23
CA ALA A 328 -4.63 -17.04 17.66
C ALA A 328 -4.54 -18.54 17.97
N ALA A 329 -5.32 -19.36 17.27
CA ALA A 329 -5.28 -20.82 17.41
C ALA A 329 -3.89 -21.39 17.09
N MET A 330 -3.27 -20.92 16.00
CA MET A 330 -1.93 -21.35 15.60
C MET A 330 -0.88 -20.96 16.63
N LEU A 331 -0.93 -19.74 17.17
CA LEU A 331 -0.01 -19.30 18.24
C LEU A 331 -0.21 -20.11 19.52
N LEU A 332 -1.44 -20.39 19.93
CA LEU A 332 -1.73 -21.20 21.12
C LEU A 332 -1.20 -22.63 21.01
N ILE A 333 -1.27 -23.22 19.80
CA ILE A 333 -0.80 -24.58 19.51
C ILE A 333 0.73 -24.60 19.39
N LEU A 334 1.31 -23.70 18.60
CA LEU A 334 2.73 -23.75 18.22
C LEU A 334 3.66 -23.09 19.25
N LYS A 335 3.31 -21.90 19.76
CA LYS A 335 4.20 -21.12 20.63
C LYS A 335 4.45 -21.91 21.91
N ARG A 336 5.71 -22.00 22.34
CA ARG A 336 6.09 -22.74 23.54
C ARG A 336 5.93 -21.86 24.78
N GLU A 337 5.98 -22.48 25.96
CA GLU A 337 6.07 -21.70 27.19
C GLU A 337 7.43 -21.00 27.24
N PRO A 338 7.50 -19.75 27.71
CA PRO A 338 8.76 -19.04 27.82
C PRO A 338 9.76 -19.80 28.70
N THR A 339 11.01 -19.83 28.26
CA THR A 339 12.12 -20.42 29.00
C THR A 339 12.57 -19.46 30.10
N LYS A 340 13.15 -19.97 31.21
CA LYS A 340 13.65 -19.11 32.30
C LYS A 340 14.69 -18.07 31.83
N GLU A 341 15.51 -18.40 30.83
CA GLU A 341 16.46 -17.45 30.23
C GLU A 341 15.75 -16.32 29.48
N GLU A 342 14.65 -16.60 28.76
CA GLU A 342 13.87 -15.60 28.04
C GLU A 342 13.13 -14.66 29.02
N GLU A 343 12.72 -15.18 30.19
CA GLU A 343 12.16 -14.36 31.28
C GLU A 343 13.22 -13.45 31.91
N LEU A 344 14.45 -13.95 32.13
CA LEU A 344 15.55 -13.16 32.70
C LEU A 344 16.01 -12.04 31.76
N ILE A 345 16.12 -12.32 30.46
CA ILE A 345 16.47 -11.30 29.45
C ILE A 345 15.37 -10.24 29.35
N ALA A 346 14.10 -10.65 29.43
CA ALA A 346 12.97 -9.73 29.41
C ALA A 346 12.90 -8.83 30.66
N ASP A 347 13.19 -9.38 31.85
CA ASP A 347 13.23 -8.60 33.10
C ASP A 347 14.43 -7.62 33.13
N GLN A 348 15.59 -7.99 32.55
CA GLN A 348 16.75 -7.08 32.43
C GLN A 348 16.49 -5.90 31.48
N GLY A 349 15.80 -6.14 30.36
CA GLY A 349 15.42 -5.06 29.44
C GLY A 349 14.38 -4.09 30.00
N LEU A 350 13.54 -4.53 30.93
CA LEU A 350 12.58 -3.68 31.64
C LEU A 350 13.27 -2.77 32.66
N GLU A 351 14.30 -3.27 33.38
CA GLU A 351 15.08 -2.44 34.32
C GLU A 351 15.87 -1.33 33.61
N GLU A 352 16.37 -1.57 32.39
CA GLU A 352 17.06 -0.53 31.60
C GLU A 352 16.11 0.53 31.00
N GLU A 353 14.87 0.18 30.66
CA GLU A 353 13.88 1.16 30.15
C GLU A 353 13.27 2.03 31.26
N ASP A 354 13.12 1.50 32.48
CA ASP A 354 12.65 2.26 33.65
C ASP A 354 13.73 3.20 34.23
N GLU A 355 15.02 3.00 33.88
CA GLU A 355 16.15 3.89 34.23
C GLU A 355 16.35 5.09 33.26
N VAL A 356 15.40 5.37 32.37
CA VAL A 356 15.42 6.61 31.57
C VAL A 356 15.11 7.81 32.48
N ASP A 357 16.17 8.35 33.08
CA ASP A 357 16.14 9.55 33.92
C ASP A 357 15.65 10.78 33.13
N LEU A 358 14.38 11.15 33.35
CA LEU A 358 13.73 12.32 32.79
C LEU A 358 14.22 13.65 33.40
N SER A 359 15.19 13.64 34.33
CA SER A 359 15.74 14.84 34.97
C SER A 359 16.52 15.75 34.01
N GLY A 360 16.84 15.28 32.80
CA GLY A 360 17.58 16.01 31.77
C GLY A 360 16.75 16.84 30.77
N ILE A 361 15.41 16.77 30.78
CA ILE A 361 14.58 17.50 29.81
C ILE A 361 14.47 18.98 30.21
N LYS A 362 15.46 19.78 29.81
CA LYS A 362 15.28 21.23 29.70
C LYS A 362 14.48 21.53 28.43
N ILE A 363 13.22 21.90 28.63
CA ILE A 363 12.44 22.60 27.61
C ILE A 363 13.11 23.98 27.43
N SER A 364 13.73 24.21 26.28
CA SER A 364 14.22 25.53 25.83
C SER A 364 13.58 25.87 24.50
#